data_AF-A0A7C3KAB9-F1
#
_entry.id   AF-A0A7C3KAB9-F1
#
_cell.length_a   1.000
_cell.length_b   1.000
_cell.length_c   1.000
_cell.angle_alpha   90.00
_cell.angle_beta   90.00
_cell.angle_gamma   90.00
#
_symmetry.space_group_name_H-M   'P 1'
#
loop_
_entity.id
_entity.type
_entity.pdbx_description
1 polymer ?
#
loop_
_entity_poly.entity_id
_entity_poly.type
_entity_poly.pdbx_seq_one_letter_code
_entity_poly.pdbx_strand_id
1 'polypeptide(L)' 'MQYHHRQSRLKRKRAIGFRARMKTKRGRQLISRKRRAGRRINVADKE' A
#
# COMPACT_ATOMS: atom_id res chain seq x y z
N MET A 1 -9.71 -16.69 -19.92
CA MET A 1 -9.77 -16.73 -18.44
C MET A 1 -10.12 -15.34 -17.91
N GLN A 2 -11.26 -15.15 -17.25
CA GLN A 2 -11.65 -13.86 -16.68
C GLN A 2 -10.86 -13.59 -15.39
N TYR A 3 -9.97 -12.60 -15.39
CA TYR A 3 -9.28 -12.15 -14.18
C TYR A 3 -10.18 -11.20 -13.39
N HIS A 4 -10.85 -11.73 -12.36
CA HIS A 4 -11.65 -10.91 -11.47
C HIS A 4 -10.74 -10.07 -10.56
N HIS A 5 -10.49 -8.82 -10.96
CA HIS A 5 -9.81 -7.85 -10.12
C HIS A 5 -10.67 -7.54 -8.89
N ARG A 6 -10.17 -7.90 -7.70
CA ARG A 6 -10.88 -7.63 -6.43
C ARG A 6 -10.95 -6.12 -6.20
N GLN A 7 -12.16 -5.55 -6.27
CA GLN A 7 -12.38 -4.10 -6.20
C GLN A 7 -12.63 -3.54 -4.78
N SER A 8 -12.74 -4.40 -3.75
CA SER A 8 -13.03 -3.95 -2.38
C SER A 8 -11.99 -2.95 -1.86
N ARG A 9 -12.43 -1.69 -1.69
CA ARG A 9 -11.61 -0.59 -1.13
C ARG A 9 -11.18 -0.88 0.30
N LEU A 10 -12.07 -1.46 1.11
CA LEU A 10 -11.77 -1.85 2.49
C LEU A 10 -10.63 -2.88 2.55
N LYS A 11 -10.69 -3.92 1.71
CA LYS A 11 -9.62 -4.92 1.63
C LYS A 11 -8.30 -4.30 1.20
N ARG A 12 -8.33 -3.37 0.23
CA ARG A 12 -7.14 -2.65 -0.23
C ARG A 12 -6.48 -1.85 0.90
N LYS A 13 -7.25 -1.07 1.66
CA LYS A 13 -6.74 -0.30 2.81
C LYS A 13 -6.13 -1.20 3.88
N ARG A 14 -6.80 -2.31 4.23
CA ARG A 14 -6.30 -3.29 5.22
C ARG A 14 -5.02 -4.01 4.78
N ALA A 15 -4.93 -4.37 3.49
CA ALA A 15 -3.80 -5.16 2.99
C ALA A 15 -2.56 -4.30 2.67
N ILE A 16 -2.74 -3.13 2.04
CA ILE A 16 -1.63 -2.34 1.49
C ILE A 16 -1.59 -0.88 1.94
N GLY A 17 -2.49 -0.45 2.83
CA GLY A 17 -2.50 0.91 3.35
C GLY A 17 -1.30 1.25 4.23
N PHE A 18 -1.10 2.55 4.51
CA PHE A 18 0.06 3.04 5.26
C PHE A 18 0.21 2.38 6.63
N ARG A 19 -0.87 2.32 7.41
CA ARG A 19 -0.88 1.69 8.74
C ARG A 19 -0.43 0.22 8.68
N ALA A 20 -0.91 -0.53 7.68
CA ALA A 20 -0.50 -1.91 7.47
C ALA A 20 1.00 -2.04 7.15
N ARG A 21 1.56 -1.10 6.38
CA ARG A 21 3.01 -1.04 6.10
C ARG A 21 3.83 -0.67 7.33
N MET A 22 3.33 0.21 8.19
CA MET A 22 4.06 0.63 9.39
C MET A 22 4.13 -0.47 10.46
N LYS A 23 3.17 -1.41 10.49
CA LYS A 23 3.14 -2.53 11.45
C LYS A 23 4.38 -3.43 11.36
N THR A 24 4.92 -3.67 10.17
CA THR A 24 6.02 -4.64 9.96
C THR A 24 7.34 -3.97 9.63
N LYS A 25 8.47 -4.59 10.02
CA LYS A 25 9.82 -4.08 9.71
C LYS A 25 10.03 -3.93 8.19
N ARG A 26 9.66 -4.96 7.42
CA ARG A 26 9.75 -4.95 5.95
C ARG A 26 8.86 -3.87 5.31
N GLY A 27 7.67 -3.63 5.87
CA GLY A 27 6.80 -2.57 5.39
C GLY A 27 7.40 -1.18 5.60
N ARG A 28 8.00 -0.90 6.76
CA ARG A 28 8.74 0.36 7.02
C ARG A 28 9.90 0.56 6.06
N GLN A 29 10.68 -0.48 5.78
CA GLN A 29 11.76 -0.44 4.77
C GLN A 29 11.22 -0.10 3.37
N LEU A 30 10.08 -0.66 2.98
CA LEU A 30 9.42 -0.36 1.70
C LEU A 30 9.05 1.13 1.58
N ILE A 31 8.52 1.71 2.66
CA ILE A 31 8.18 3.14 2.73
C ILE A 31 9.42 4.01 2.63
N SER A 32 10.49 3.66 3.34
CA SER A 32 11.79 4.35 3.25
C SER A 32 12.34 4.34 1.82
N ARG A 33 12.29 3.19 1.11
CA ARG A 33 12.68 3.11 -0.30
C ARG A 33 11.83 4.01 -1.21
N LYS A 34 10.52 4.04 -1.01
CA LYS A 34 9.63 4.95 -1.77
C LYS A 34 9.95 6.42 -1.53
N ARG A 35 10.20 6.81 -0.28
CA ARG A 35 10.62 8.16 0.10
C ARG A 35 11.93 8.55 -0.59
N ARG A 36 12.94 7.68 -0.56
CA ARG A 36 14.23 7.91 -1.22
C ARG A 36 14.07 8.14 -2.73
N ALA A 37 13.13 7.44 -3.36
CA ALA A 37 12.82 7.62 -4.79
C ALA A 37 11.83 8.76 -5.08
N GLY A 38 11.45 9.58 -4.09
CA GLY A 38 10.47 10.67 -4.26
C GLY A 38 9.04 10.19 -4.58
N ARG A 39 8.72 8.91 -4.37
CA ARG A 39 7.39 8.35 -4.69
C ARG A 39 6.38 8.62 -3.58
N ARG A 40 5.14 8.90 -3.99
CA ARG A 40 4.00 9.02 -3.07
C ARG A 40 3.82 7.75 -2.24
N ILE A 41 3.64 7.94 -0.93
CA ILE A 41 3.61 6.86 0.06
C ILE A 41 2.23 6.21 0.12
N ASN A 42 1.17 7.02 0.11
CA ASN A 42 -0.22 6.57 0.12
C ASN A 42 -0.69 6.28 -1.30
N VAL A 43 -0.77 5.00 -1.63
CA VAL A 43 -1.35 4.53 -2.91
C VAL A 43 -2.81 4.07 -2.73
N ALA A 44 -3.21 3.74 -1.50
CA ALA A 44 -4.55 3.21 -1.21
C ALA A 44 -5.62 4.30 -1.03
N ASP A 45 -5.22 5.50 -0.59
CA ASP A 45 -6.08 6.66 -0.34
C ASP A 45 -5.77 7.76 -1.36
N LYS A 46 -5.82 7.43 -2.65
CA LYS A 46 -5.91 8.45 -3.69
C LYS A 46 -7.40 8.78 -3.80
N GLU A 47 -7.80 9.86 -3.15
CA GLU A 47 -8.95 10.64 -3.59
C GLU A 47 -8.60 11.32 -4.91
#